data_AF-A0A930A1R5-F1
#
_entry.id   AF-A0A930A1R5-F1
#
_cell.length_a   1.000
_cell.length_b   1.000
_cell.length_c   1.000
_cell.angle_alpha   90.00
_cell.angle_beta   90.00
_cell.angle_gamma   90.00
#
_symmetry.space_group_name_H-M   'P 1'
#
loop_
_entity.id
_entity.type
_entity.pdbx_description
1 polymer ?
#
loop_
_entity_poly.entity_id
_entity_poly.type
_entity_poly.pdbx_seq_one_letter_code
_entity_poly.pdbx_strand_id
1 'polypeptide(L)'
;MDESVLDYLESYKRLDQLCRDMFRTKDGVTEYINQMDRVISRINSKQDWRNFYSRLKYQRRLRNNLVHNTECSECTEEDIDEVEYFFELILKQEDPLACIRKQQTLTRHAAIQTSDSSSMRRGYHSKKSGIVEFIIYMMVFVAIMVLILRYI
;
A
#
# COMPACT_ATOMS: atom_id res chain seq x y z
N MET A 1 25.51 18.62 25.89
CA MET A 1 24.99 17.82 24.75
C MET A 1 25.52 18.52 23.53
N ASP A 2 26.28 17.81 22.69
CA ASP A 2 26.92 18.37 21.50
C ASP A 2 25.84 18.90 20.52
N GLU A 3 26.15 19.96 19.77
CA GLU A 3 25.23 20.60 18.82
C GLU A 3 24.76 19.60 17.76
N SER A 4 25.68 18.76 17.27
CA SER A 4 25.44 17.64 16.37
C SER A 4 24.36 16.66 16.86
N VAL A 5 24.37 16.33 18.15
CA VAL A 5 23.41 15.41 18.78
C VAL A 5 22.03 16.03 18.83
N LEU A 6 21.93 17.35 19.06
CA LEU A 6 20.65 18.04 19.08
C LEU A 6 20.00 18.04 17.69
N ASP A 7 20.78 18.38 16.66
CA ASP A 7 20.34 18.40 15.26
C ASP A 7 19.90 17.02 14.77
N TYR A 8 20.65 15.98 15.17
CA TYR A 8 20.25 14.59 14.93
C TYR A 8 18.91 14.25 15.56
N LEU A 9 18.72 14.57 16.86
CA LEU A 9 17.49 14.24 17.58
C LEU A 9 16.28 14.99 17.00
N GLU A 10 16.46 16.23 16.56
CA GLU A 10 15.42 16.98 15.86
C GLU A 10 15.06 16.35 14.51
N SER A 11 16.07 15.99 13.71
CA SER A 11 15.88 15.31 12.43
C SER A 11 15.18 13.96 12.60
N TYR A 12 15.60 13.17 13.60
CA TYR A 12 14.97 11.90 13.91
C TYR A 12 13.52 12.09 14.36
N LYS A 13 13.23 13.13 15.14
CA LYS A 13 11.87 13.45 15.57
C LYS A 13 10.95 13.76 14.39
N ARG A 14 11.44 14.45 13.35
CA ARG A 14 10.69 14.70 12.10
C ARG A 14 10.37 13.38 11.38
N LEU A 15 11.34 12.49 11.23
CA LEU A 15 11.15 11.14 10.67
C LEU A 15 10.14 10.31 11.47
N ASP A 16 10.26 10.32 12.80
CA ASP A 16 9.37 9.58 13.71
C ASP A 16 7.93 10.10 13.61
N GLN A 17 7.75 11.41 13.48
CA GLN A 17 6.44 12.03 13.29
C GLN A 17 5.83 11.66 11.93
N LEU A 18 6.61 11.72 10.85
CA LEU A 18 6.15 11.28 9.52
C LEU A 18 5.63 9.83 9.55
N CYS A 19 6.35 8.94 10.23
CA CYS A 19 5.94 7.54 10.36
C CYS A 19 4.64 7.39 11.19
N ARG A 20 4.49 8.15 12.28
CA ARG A 20 3.24 8.18 13.07
C ARG A 20 2.06 8.61 12.23
N ASP A 21 2.21 9.67 11.45
CA ASP A 21 1.14 10.21 10.62
C ASP A 21 0.77 9.23 9.50
N MET A 22 1.76 8.57 8.90
CA MET A 22 1.54 7.56 7.87
C MET A 22 0.78 6.33 8.38
N PHE A 23 1.11 5.81 9.56
CA PHE A 23 0.48 4.60 10.10
C PHE A 23 -0.69 4.87 11.05
N ARG A 24 -0.90 6.15 11.43
CA ARG A 24 -1.87 6.57 12.46
C ARG A 24 -1.64 5.86 13.79
N THR A 25 -0.37 5.67 14.14
CA THR A 25 0.08 5.02 15.38
C THR A 25 0.88 5.98 16.23
N LYS A 26 1.01 5.67 17.52
CA LYS A 26 1.94 6.40 18.40
C LYS A 26 3.40 5.94 18.19
N ASP A 27 3.56 4.71 17.76
CA ASP A 27 4.83 4.09 17.44
C ASP A 27 5.25 4.58 16.05
N GLY A 28 6.19 5.53 15.95
CA GLY A 28 6.60 6.13 14.68
C GLY A 28 7.53 5.21 13.87
N VAL A 29 8.84 5.46 13.91
CA VAL A 29 9.84 4.62 13.23
C VAL A 29 9.75 3.16 13.68
N THR A 30 9.38 2.92 14.95
CA THR A 30 9.16 1.56 15.46
C THR A 30 8.05 0.84 14.68
N GLU A 31 6.92 1.49 14.39
CA GLU A 31 5.89 0.83 13.58
C GLU A 31 6.33 0.65 12.14
N TYR A 32 7.10 1.59 11.59
CA TYR A 32 7.69 1.40 10.27
C TYR A 32 8.54 0.12 10.19
N ILE A 33 9.41 -0.11 11.17
CA ILE A 33 10.22 -1.34 11.28
C ILE A 33 9.32 -2.56 11.45
N ASN A 34 8.28 -2.49 12.29
CA ASN A 34 7.32 -3.60 12.46
C ASN A 34 6.62 -3.94 11.12
N GLN A 35 6.29 -2.95 10.30
CA GLN A 35 5.69 -3.16 8.99
C GLN A 35 6.68 -3.83 8.03
N MET A 36 7.97 -3.48 8.09
CA MET A 36 9.02 -4.20 7.34
C MET A 36 9.17 -5.63 7.82
N ASP A 37 9.06 -5.89 9.13
CA ASP A 37 9.12 -7.25 9.71
C ASP A 37 7.99 -8.15 9.21
N ARG A 38 6.77 -7.61 9.04
CA ARG A 38 5.63 -8.35 8.49
C ARG A 38 5.87 -8.82 7.04
N VAL A 39 6.73 -8.13 6.30
CA VAL A 39 7.10 -8.46 4.91
C VAL A 39 8.57 -8.82 4.77
N ILE A 40 9.20 -9.32 5.85
CA ILE A 40 10.65 -9.55 5.93
C ILE A 40 11.18 -10.45 4.82
N SER A 41 10.40 -11.42 4.34
CA SER A 41 10.77 -12.28 3.21
C SER A 41 11.00 -11.47 1.92
N ARG A 42 10.15 -10.47 1.67
CA ARG A 42 10.29 -9.56 0.52
C ARG A 42 11.43 -8.59 0.73
N ILE A 43 11.59 -8.04 1.94
CA ILE A 43 12.73 -7.17 2.29
C ILE A 43 14.06 -7.90 2.04
N ASN A 44 14.17 -9.14 2.51
CA ASN A 44 15.37 -9.95 2.35
C ASN A 44 15.63 -10.38 0.89
N SER A 45 14.64 -10.32 0.01
CA SER A 45 14.80 -10.69 -1.40
C SER A 45 15.60 -9.67 -2.22
N LYS A 46 15.74 -8.43 -1.73
CA LYS A 46 16.51 -7.36 -2.40
C LYS A 46 17.57 -6.79 -1.47
N GLN A 47 18.81 -6.70 -1.95
CA GLN A 47 19.92 -6.22 -1.13
C GLN A 47 19.69 -4.79 -0.64
N ASP A 48 19.20 -3.89 -1.50
CA ASP A 48 18.96 -2.49 -1.13
C ASP A 48 17.91 -2.34 -0.04
N TRP A 49 16.85 -3.16 -0.07
CA TRP A 49 15.79 -3.14 0.94
C TRP A 49 16.28 -3.68 2.28
N ARG A 50 17.12 -4.72 2.26
CA ARG A 50 17.78 -5.25 3.46
C ARG A 50 18.73 -4.21 4.07
N ASN A 51 19.50 -3.52 3.23
CA ASN A 51 20.42 -2.46 3.67
C ASN A 51 19.64 -1.30 4.30
N PHE A 52 18.58 -0.83 3.64
CA PHE A 52 17.67 0.20 4.18
C PHE A 52 17.12 -0.21 5.56
N TYR A 53 16.60 -1.43 5.68
CA TYR A 53 16.07 -1.96 6.95
C TYR A 53 17.13 -1.99 8.07
N SER A 54 18.35 -2.46 7.75
CA SER A 54 19.44 -2.54 8.73
C SER A 54 19.88 -1.16 9.22
N ARG A 55 20.05 -0.21 8.29
CA ARG A 55 20.44 1.18 8.59
C ARG A 55 19.36 1.89 9.41
N LEU A 56 18.08 1.73 9.09
CA LEU A 56 16.99 2.30 9.87
C LEU A 56 16.93 1.75 11.31
N LYS A 57 17.19 0.44 11.50
CA LYS A 57 17.30 -0.17 12.83
C LYS A 57 18.49 0.36 13.62
N TYR A 58 19.60 0.60 12.95
CA TYR A 58 20.77 1.23 13.55
C TYR A 58 20.41 2.64 14.04
N GLN A 59 19.76 3.47 13.21
CA GLN A 59 19.34 4.81 13.62
C GLN A 59 18.38 4.79 14.82
N ARG A 60 17.42 3.86 14.87
CA ARG A 60 16.56 3.70 16.07
C ARG A 60 17.37 3.35 17.32
N ARG A 61 18.37 2.47 17.21
CA ARG A 61 19.24 2.11 18.34
C ARG A 61 20.09 3.29 18.79
N LEU A 62 20.67 4.02 17.84
CA LEU A 62 21.47 5.22 18.09
C LEU A 62 20.64 6.26 18.85
N ARG A 63 19.44 6.61 18.36
CA ARG A 63 18.52 7.51 19.07
C ARG A 63 18.22 7.04 20.49
N ASN A 64 17.99 5.73 20.69
CA ASN A 64 17.71 5.20 22.04
C ASN A 64 18.93 5.32 22.96
N ASN A 65 20.14 5.09 22.44
CA ASN A 65 21.37 5.26 23.20
C ASN A 65 21.57 6.73 23.58
N LEU A 66 21.43 7.66 22.63
CA LEU A 66 21.60 9.10 22.88
C LEU A 66 20.61 9.65 23.93
N VAL A 67 19.39 9.14 23.97
CA VAL A 67 18.36 9.57 24.93
C VAL A 67 18.55 8.96 26.32
N HIS A 68 19.09 7.75 26.43
CA HIS A 68 19.11 6.99 27.70
C HIS A 68 20.50 6.79 28.31
N ASN A 69 21.58 6.82 27.51
CA ASN A 69 22.95 6.54 27.94
C ASN A 69 23.86 7.71 27.57
N THR A 70 24.21 8.54 28.56
CA THR A 70 25.01 9.77 28.36
C THR A 70 26.50 9.51 28.03
N GLU A 71 26.98 8.27 28.18
CA GLU A 71 28.43 7.99 28.25
C GLU A 71 29.06 7.43 26.97
N CYS A 72 28.33 7.03 25.92
CA CYS A 72 29.00 6.23 24.87
C CYS A 72 28.28 6.14 23.52
N SER A 73 27.97 7.28 22.88
CA SER A 73 27.73 7.27 21.43
C SER A 73 27.98 8.64 20.84
N GLU A 74 29.04 8.75 20.03
CA GLU A 74 29.22 9.91 19.16
C GLU A 74 28.24 9.76 17.99
N CYS A 75 27.36 10.74 17.84
CA CYS A 75 26.55 10.91 16.63
C CYS A 75 27.42 11.58 15.59
N THR A 76 27.47 11.05 14.36
CA THR A 76 28.23 11.69 13.29
C THR A 76 27.32 12.49 12.36
N GLU A 77 27.89 13.35 11.51
CA GLU A 77 27.11 14.05 10.48
C GLU A 77 26.46 13.06 9.50
N GLU A 78 27.11 11.94 9.21
CA GLU A 78 26.54 10.89 8.36
C GLU A 78 25.26 10.30 8.96
N ASP A 79 25.13 10.23 10.29
CA ASP A 79 23.90 9.76 10.93
C ASP A 79 22.72 10.72 10.71
N ILE A 80 23.00 12.02 10.62
CA ILE A 80 21.99 13.06 10.31
C ILE A 80 21.55 12.91 8.85
N ASP A 81 22.50 12.80 7.93
CA ASP A 81 22.25 12.61 6.50
C ASP A 81 21.43 11.33 6.24
N GLU A 82 21.74 10.26 6.96
CA GLU A 82 21.00 9.00 6.92
C GLU A 82 19.52 9.18 7.33
N VAL A 83 19.27 9.94 8.39
CA VAL A 83 17.91 10.20 8.87
C VAL A 83 17.12 11.07 7.88
N GLU A 84 17.73 12.11 7.32
CA GLU A 84 17.06 12.95 6.32
C GLU A 84 16.80 12.16 5.02
N TYR A 85 17.74 11.29 4.62
CA TYR A 85 17.55 10.36 3.49
C TYR A 85 16.32 9.46 3.69
N PHE A 86 16.13 8.90 4.89
CA PHE A 86 14.94 8.12 5.19
C PHE A 86 13.67 8.96 5.13
N PHE A 87 13.71 10.18 5.69
CA PHE A 87 12.58 11.10 5.69
C PHE A 87 12.14 11.39 4.25
N GLU A 88 13.07 11.75 3.37
CA GLU A 88 12.77 12.04 1.97
C GLU A 88 12.20 10.85 1.21
N LEU A 89 12.80 9.66 1.34
CA LEU A 89 12.33 8.48 0.62
C LEU A 89 10.92 8.07 1.03
N ILE A 90 10.62 8.12 2.33
CA ILE A 90 9.29 7.79 2.85
C ILE A 90 8.28 8.85 2.41
N LEU A 91 8.65 10.14 2.46
CA LEU A 91 7.80 11.23 2.01
C LEU A 91 7.48 11.13 0.51
N LYS A 92 8.48 10.81 -0.32
CA LYS A 92 8.34 10.61 -1.78
C LYS A 92 7.68 9.28 -2.15
N GLN A 93 7.43 8.39 -1.17
CA GLN A 93 6.92 7.04 -1.39
C GLN A 93 7.78 6.21 -2.36
N GLU A 94 9.10 6.39 -2.24
CA GLU A 94 10.14 5.64 -2.96
C GLU A 94 10.80 4.60 -2.04
N ASP A 95 10.31 4.49 -0.80
CA ASP A 95 10.77 3.53 0.18
C ASP A 95 10.36 2.06 -0.16
N PRO A 96 10.99 1.06 0.49
CA PRO A 96 10.68 -0.35 0.24
C PRO A 96 9.22 -0.73 0.48
N LEU A 97 8.56 -0.19 1.49
CA LEU A 97 7.16 -0.50 1.79
C LEU A 97 6.24 0.08 0.72
N ALA A 98 6.48 1.31 0.27
CA ALA A 98 5.76 1.91 -0.86
C ALA A 98 5.93 1.09 -2.15
N CYS A 99 7.15 0.65 -2.45
CA CYS A 99 7.41 -0.23 -3.60
C CYS A 99 6.63 -1.54 -3.50
N ILE A 100 6.61 -2.17 -2.33
CA ILE A 100 5.84 -3.41 -2.08
C ILE A 100 4.34 -3.17 -2.27
N ARG A 101 3.79 -2.06 -1.73
CA ARG A 101 2.37 -1.70 -1.89
C ARG A 101 2.01 -1.50 -3.37
N LYS A 102 2.83 -0.78 -4.13
CA LYS A 102 2.66 -0.57 -5.58
C LYS A 102 2.67 -1.90 -6.35
N GLN A 103 3.55 -2.83 -6.00
CA GLN A 103 3.56 -4.16 -6.63
C GLN A 103 2.30 -4.98 -6.29
N GLN A 104 1.79 -4.87 -5.06
CA GLN A 104 0.57 -5.56 -4.64
C GLN A 104 -0.69 -5.02 -5.34
N THR A 105 -0.79 -3.71 -5.58
CA THR A 105 -1.92 -3.15 -6.32
C THR A 105 -1.89 -3.60 -7.78
N LEU A 106 -0.72 -3.56 -8.44
CA LEU A 106 -0.58 -4.04 -9.83
C LEU A 106 -0.95 -5.51 -9.98
N THR A 107 -0.47 -6.38 -9.08
CA THR A 107 -0.81 -7.81 -9.11
C THR A 107 -2.28 -8.08 -8.86
N ARG A 108 -2.95 -7.31 -7.99
CA ARG A 108 -4.41 -7.38 -7.81
C ARG A 108 -5.16 -6.96 -9.07
N HIS A 109 -4.78 -5.84 -9.69
CA HIS A 109 -5.42 -5.40 -10.94
C HIS A 109 -5.22 -6.41 -12.07
N ALA A 110 -4.02 -7.01 -12.18
CA ALA A 110 -3.75 -8.07 -13.16
C ALA A 110 -4.53 -9.36 -12.85
N ALA A 111 -4.70 -9.73 -11.57
CA ALA A 111 -5.52 -10.88 -11.18
C ALA A 111 -7.01 -10.66 -11.51
N ILE A 112 -7.54 -9.46 -11.28
CA ILE A 112 -8.92 -9.09 -11.65
C ILE A 112 -9.10 -9.13 -13.18
N GLN A 113 -8.15 -8.56 -13.94
CA GLN A 113 -8.19 -8.60 -15.41
C GLN A 113 -8.03 -10.01 -15.97
N THR A 114 -7.24 -10.89 -15.34
CA THR A 114 -7.12 -12.30 -15.77
C THR A 114 -8.33 -13.12 -15.35
N SER A 115 -9.04 -12.79 -14.27
CA SER A 115 -10.36 -13.37 -13.97
C SER A 115 -11.46 -12.90 -14.93
N ASP A 116 -11.40 -11.67 -15.43
CA ASP A 116 -12.31 -11.19 -16.49
C ASP A 116 -11.96 -11.77 -17.88
N SER A 117 -10.66 -11.95 -18.17
CA SER A 117 -10.22 -12.52 -19.45
C SER A 117 -10.38 -14.05 -19.51
N SER A 118 -10.35 -14.75 -18.36
CA SER A 118 -10.62 -16.20 -18.28
C SER A 118 -12.10 -16.52 -18.05
N SER A 119 -12.91 -15.58 -17.52
CA SER A 119 -14.38 -15.68 -17.53
C SER A 119 -14.99 -15.32 -18.89
N MET A 120 -14.29 -14.60 -19.77
CA MET A 120 -14.73 -14.34 -21.15
C MET A 120 -14.44 -15.50 -22.14
N ARG A 121 -13.98 -16.67 -21.68
CA ARG A 121 -13.86 -17.89 -22.50
C ARG A 121 -14.47 -19.16 -21.90
N ARG A 122 -15.25 -19.05 -20.81
CA ARG A 122 -16.06 -20.16 -20.30
C ARG A 122 -17.32 -19.59 -19.65
N GLY A 123 -18.41 -19.58 -20.41
CA GLY A 123 -19.74 -19.30 -19.86
C GLY A 123 -20.65 -18.36 -20.65
N TYR A 124 -20.63 -18.33 -21.99
CA TYR A 124 -21.81 -17.89 -22.74
C TYR A 124 -22.81 -19.05 -22.83
N HIS A 125 -23.34 -19.47 -21.69
CA HIS A 125 -24.65 -20.14 -21.64
C HIS A 125 -25.58 -19.15 -20.93
N SER A 126 -26.01 -18.16 -21.71
CA SER A 126 -27.04 -17.22 -21.29
C SER A 126 -28.27 -18.02 -20.90
N LYS A 127 -28.67 -17.96 -19.62
CA LYS A 127 -30.01 -18.37 -19.19
C LYS A 127 -31.04 -17.47 -19.90
N LYS A 128 -31.32 -17.78 -21.16
CA LYS A 128 -32.45 -17.29 -21.93
C LYS A 128 -33.61 -18.23 -21.66
N SER A 129 -34.33 -18.00 -20.56
CA SER A 129 -35.65 -18.65 -20.40
C SER A 129 -36.74 -17.67 -19.95
N GLY A 130 -36.44 -16.60 -19.21
CA GLY A 130 -37.48 -15.64 -18.79
C GLY A 130 -37.74 -14.49 -19.77
N ILE A 131 -36.69 -13.94 -20.40
CA ILE A 131 -36.83 -12.72 -21.22
C ILE A 131 -37.48 -13.01 -22.59
N VAL A 132 -37.16 -14.16 -23.19
CA VAL A 132 -37.74 -14.55 -24.49
C VAL A 132 -39.24 -14.81 -24.36
N GLU A 133 -39.65 -15.46 -23.26
CA GLU A 133 -41.06 -15.72 -22.99
C GLU A 133 -41.84 -14.40 -22.79
N PHE A 134 -41.28 -13.46 -22.03
CA PHE A 134 -41.87 -12.13 -21.85
C PHE A 134 -42.03 -11.35 -23.17
N ILE A 135 -41.03 -11.42 -24.06
CA ILE A 135 -41.10 -10.78 -25.39
C ILE A 135 -42.21 -11.41 -26.24
N ILE A 136 -42.35 -12.74 -26.21
CA ILE A 136 -43.43 -13.44 -26.94
C ILE A 136 -44.80 -13.02 -26.39
N TYR A 137 -44.97 -12.98 -25.07
CA TYR A 137 -46.23 -12.51 -24.45
C TYR A 137 -46.56 -11.06 -24.85
N MET A 138 -45.59 -10.16 -24.85
CA MET A 138 -45.81 -8.77 -25.25
C MET A 138 -46.20 -8.62 -26.72
N MET A 139 -45.57 -9.38 -27.63
CA MET A 139 -45.90 -9.35 -29.05
C MET A 139 -47.33 -9.85 -29.33
N VAL A 140 -47.75 -10.92 -28.63
CA VAL A 140 -49.12 -11.46 -28.74
C VAL A 140 -50.14 -10.45 -28.19
N PHE A 141 -49.85 -9.82 -27.05
CA PHE A 141 -50.73 -8.81 -26.45
C PHE A 141 -50.97 -7.62 -27.41
N VAL A 142 -49.90 -7.09 -28.01
CA VAL A 142 -50.00 -5.98 -28.98
C VAL A 142 -50.83 -6.38 -30.21
N ALA A 143 -50.64 -7.59 -30.74
CA ALA A 143 -51.41 -8.07 -31.89
C ALA A 143 -52.92 -8.18 -31.58
N ILE A 144 -53.28 -8.70 -30.40
CA ILE A 144 -54.68 -8.78 -29.95
C ILE A 144 -55.29 -7.38 -29.82
N MET A 145 -54.58 -6.42 -29.23
CA MET A 145 -55.06 -5.05 -29.09
C MET A 145 -55.31 -4.38 -30.44
N VAL A 146 -54.45 -4.59 -31.44
CA VAL A 146 -54.64 -4.07 -32.80
C VAL A 146 -55.85 -4.70 -33.49
N LEU A 147 -56.10 -6.00 -33.28
CA LEU A 147 -57.26 -6.69 -33.85
C LEU A 147 -58.57 -6.17 -33.24
N ILE A 148 -58.61 -5.94 -31.93
CA ILE A 148 -59.78 -5.36 -31.25
C ILE A 148 -60.05 -3.94 -31.78
N LEU A 149 -59.01 -3.12 -31.93
CA LEU A 149 -59.13 -1.76 -32.46
C LEU A 149 -59.55 -1.70 -33.94
N ARG A 150 -59.37 -2.78 -34.71
CA ARG A 150 -59.86 -2.90 -36.09
C ARG A 150 -61.27 -3.46 -36.20
N TYR A 151 -61.80 -4.06 -35.13
CA TYR A 151 -63.11 -4.69 -35.10
C TYR A 151 -64.20 -3.81 -34.44
N ILE A 152 -63.80 -2.64 -33.93
CA ILE A 152 -64.67 -1.53 -33.50
C ILE A 152 -64.75 -0.52 -34.64
#